data_AF-A0A3C0GIP1-F1
#
_entry.id   AF-A0A3C0GIP1-F1
#
_cell.length_a   1.000
_cell.length_b   1.000
_cell.length_c   1.000
_cell.angle_alpha   90.00
_cell.angle_beta   90.00
_cell.angle_gamma   90.00
#
_symmetry.space_group_name_H-M   'P 1'
#
loop_
_entity.id
_entity.type
_entity.pdbx_description
1 polymer ?
#
loop_
_entity_poly.entity_id
_entity_poly.type
_entity_poly.pdbx_seq_one_letter_code
_entity_poly.pdbx_strand_id
1 'polypeptide(L)'
;MKTDITIFKNILETDTPFHRDVMFILDRIKDGKNSELVKRIRSEKNKSERNELKKKLPSICFSGVFNKRSDSALVEHSGLICLDFDGYEKKKDLTEDRLKFEKNKFVFAVFVSPSGNGLKVIVKIPKDSENHTKYFNSLNKHFASPYFDTTSKNVSRVCYESFDKQLYVNQNSKIWINFEEDEYEEKHLSQGQPLIKITDESKIVEILLKWWQRDYPMVEGQRNHNVYVIAQAMNEFGINKSTASIICNNYATKDFTSSEIESTINSAYSKTYKFNTKYYEDKEIIDDVKQRLKRGEPKKDVKKDLQRTDIPEHTIDAVIKKAEEGKDEEFWTKSEKGVIKIVPLYFKKFLEDSGFYKYAPEGSKSFVFVRVTNNLIDHSTEKEIKDFVLDHLYQIEDVSIYNYFAEQTRYFKEEFLTLINTIDVIFIEDTKDSSYLYFKNCAVKITKDKVSSIDYVDLDGYVWKDQVIDRAFRECLQTECDYKTFIKNVCAGDEKRTISMESTIGFLMHGHKNLSYCPAVILNDEVISDNPEGGTGKGIFLNALSHMKKLVTIDGKAFAFEKSFAYQLVSVDTQILCFDDVKKYFDFERLFSVVTEGLTLEKKNKDA
;
A
#
# COMPACT_ATOMS: atom_id res chain seq x y z
N MET A 1 10.79 -16.72 3.19
CA MET A 1 9.49 -16.18 2.70
C MET A 1 9.70 -14.69 2.49
N LYS A 2 9.32 -14.17 1.32
CA LYS A 2 9.34 -12.73 1.05
C LYS A 2 8.14 -12.10 1.75
N THR A 3 8.33 -11.01 2.46
CA THR A 3 7.25 -10.30 3.17
C THR A 3 7.22 -8.87 2.66
N ASP A 4 6.32 -8.61 1.71
CA ASP A 4 6.17 -7.28 1.14
C ASP A 4 5.36 -6.37 2.07
N ILE A 5 5.80 -5.13 2.17
CA ILE A 5 5.16 -4.03 2.91
C ILE A 5 5.12 -2.78 2.04
N THR A 6 4.29 -1.81 2.40
CA THR A 6 4.18 -0.54 1.67
C THR A 6 5.14 0.53 2.21
N ILE A 7 5.83 1.21 1.29
CA ILE A 7 6.55 2.47 1.53
C ILE A 7 6.02 3.54 0.57
N PHE A 8 5.71 4.71 1.11
CA PHE A 8 5.38 5.91 0.34
C PHE A 8 6.58 6.86 0.35
N LYS A 9 6.72 7.65 -0.71
CA LYS A 9 7.80 8.65 -0.83
C LYS A 9 7.83 9.61 0.36
N ASN A 10 6.65 10.02 0.83
CA ASN A 10 6.48 10.81 2.05
C ASN A 10 5.01 10.72 2.53
N ILE A 11 4.65 11.51 3.55
CA ILE A 11 3.30 11.48 4.15
C ILE A 11 2.24 12.22 3.32
N LEU A 12 2.66 13.00 2.32
CA LEU A 12 1.80 13.79 1.43
C LEU A 12 1.44 13.01 0.16
N GLU A 13 2.40 12.26 -0.39
CA GLU A 13 2.24 11.41 -1.57
C GLU A 13 1.74 10.02 -1.17
N THR A 14 0.43 9.92 -0.87
CA THR A 14 -0.19 8.73 -0.29
C THR A 14 -0.89 7.81 -1.28
N ASP A 15 -0.90 8.16 -2.56
CA ASP A 15 -1.66 7.47 -3.61
C ASP A 15 -0.76 6.67 -4.58
N THR A 16 0.57 6.78 -4.41
CA THR A 16 1.57 6.07 -5.21
C THR A 16 2.47 5.21 -4.31
N PRO A 17 1.95 4.07 -3.81
CA PRO A 17 2.71 3.18 -2.95
C PRO A 17 3.82 2.46 -3.71
N PHE A 18 4.86 2.11 -2.98
CA PHE A 18 5.84 1.12 -3.39
C PHE A 18 5.74 -0.11 -2.50
N HIS A 19 5.79 -1.29 -3.12
CA HIS A 19 5.84 -2.55 -2.39
C HIS A 19 7.25 -3.10 -2.39
N ARG A 20 7.79 -3.36 -1.19
CA ARG A 20 9.15 -3.83 -0.99
C ARG A 20 9.19 -4.86 0.12
N ASP A 21 10.15 -5.77 0.02
CA ASP A 21 10.39 -6.74 1.09
C ASP A 21 10.83 -6.00 2.37
N VAL A 22 10.33 -6.46 3.52
CA VAL A 22 10.65 -5.85 4.82
C VAL A 22 12.15 -5.78 5.09
N MET A 23 12.94 -6.78 4.64
CA MET A 23 14.39 -6.76 4.85
C MET A 23 15.06 -5.62 4.09
N PHE A 24 14.60 -5.34 2.86
CA PHE A 24 15.09 -4.19 2.10
C PHE A 24 14.85 -2.87 2.84
N ILE A 25 13.68 -2.71 3.46
CA ILE A 25 13.36 -1.50 4.25
C ILE A 25 14.21 -1.42 5.53
N LEU A 26 14.44 -2.54 6.21
CA LEU A 26 15.31 -2.58 7.40
C LEU A 26 16.78 -2.27 7.05
N ASP A 27 17.27 -2.77 5.93
CA ASP A 27 18.62 -2.47 5.44
C ASP A 27 18.77 -0.97 5.12
N ARG A 28 17.76 -0.34 4.49
CA ARG A 28 17.73 1.11 4.27
C ARG A 28 17.82 1.93 5.56
N ILE A 29 17.10 1.51 6.61
CA ILE A 29 17.16 2.15 7.94
C ILE A 29 18.54 1.96 8.58
N LYS A 30 19.15 0.79 8.40
CA LYS A 30 20.46 0.45 8.97
C LYS A 30 21.61 1.20 8.29
N ASP A 31 21.62 1.21 6.95
CA ASP A 31 22.66 1.84 6.14
C ASP A 31 22.51 3.36 6.08
N GLY A 32 21.28 3.86 6.29
CA GLY A 32 21.01 5.27 6.52
C GLY A 32 20.91 6.10 5.25
N LYS A 33 20.07 5.68 4.31
CA LYS A 33 19.78 6.43 3.08
C LYS A 33 19.41 7.89 3.35
N ASN A 34 18.54 8.12 4.33
CA ASN A 34 18.12 9.46 4.78
C ASN A 34 18.82 9.91 6.08
N SER A 35 20.02 9.38 6.37
CA SER A 35 20.72 9.63 7.63
C SER A 35 21.02 11.12 7.89
N GLU A 36 21.26 11.92 6.86
CA GLU A 36 21.50 13.36 7.02
C GLU A 36 20.24 14.09 7.50
N LEU A 37 19.09 13.81 6.88
CA LEU A 37 17.80 14.38 7.30
C LEU A 37 17.43 13.92 8.72
N VAL A 38 17.63 12.63 9.04
CA VAL A 38 17.40 12.11 10.40
C VAL A 38 18.32 12.77 11.43
N LYS A 39 19.59 13.03 11.11
CA LYS A 39 20.50 13.79 11.99
C LYS A 39 19.99 15.21 12.24
N ARG A 40 19.52 15.91 11.19
CA ARG A 40 18.90 17.24 11.32
C ARG A 40 17.66 17.21 12.21
N ILE A 41 16.79 16.20 12.04
CA ILE A 41 15.60 15.98 12.88
C ILE A 41 15.99 15.77 14.35
N ARG A 42 17.04 14.98 14.62
CA ARG A 42 17.54 14.71 15.98
C ARG A 42 18.15 15.93 16.64
N SER A 43 18.77 16.83 15.86
CA SER A 43 19.33 18.09 16.38
C SER A 43 18.28 19.19 16.59
N GLU A 44 17.16 19.14 15.88
CA GLU A 44 16.11 20.15 15.96
C GLU A 44 15.41 20.11 17.32
N LYS A 45 15.34 21.24 18.03
CA LYS A 45 14.74 21.35 19.37
C LYS A 45 13.26 21.72 19.31
N ASN A 46 12.85 22.49 18.30
CA ASN A 46 11.46 22.91 18.13
C ASN A 46 10.60 21.74 17.64
N LYS A 47 9.60 21.35 18.42
CA LYS A 47 8.70 20.23 18.09
C LYS A 47 7.95 20.44 16.76
N SER A 48 7.55 21.68 16.46
CA SER A 48 6.81 22.00 15.23
C SER A 48 7.69 21.81 14.00
N GLU A 49 8.87 22.41 14.00
CA GLU A 49 9.84 22.31 12.89
C GLU A 49 10.34 20.88 12.72
N ARG A 50 10.59 20.16 13.84
CA ARG A 50 10.95 18.74 13.80
C ARG A 50 9.87 17.91 13.11
N ASN A 51 8.59 18.21 13.34
CA ASN A 51 7.49 17.51 12.69
C ASN A 51 7.41 17.84 11.20
N GLU A 52 7.63 19.09 10.77
CA GLU A 52 7.71 19.44 9.35
C GLU A 52 8.88 18.73 8.64
N LEU A 53 10.03 18.61 9.29
CA LEU A 53 11.15 17.82 8.76
C LEU A 53 10.81 16.34 8.63
N LYS A 54 10.09 15.76 9.61
CA LYS A 54 9.63 14.36 9.56
C LYS A 54 8.72 14.08 8.37
N LYS A 55 7.85 15.04 8.00
CA LYS A 55 6.95 14.88 6.85
C LYS A 55 7.70 14.63 5.54
N LYS A 56 8.98 15.00 5.44
CA LYS A 56 9.84 14.78 4.27
C LYS A 56 10.48 13.38 4.23
N LEU A 57 10.37 12.60 5.30
CA LEU A 57 10.87 11.22 5.33
C LEU A 57 9.89 10.27 4.63
N PRO A 58 10.42 9.20 4.01
CA PRO A 58 9.57 8.11 3.53
C PRO A 58 8.66 7.56 4.64
N SER A 59 7.45 7.21 4.25
CA SER A 59 6.38 6.77 5.15
C SER A 59 6.11 5.30 4.95
N ILE A 60 6.41 4.48 5.96
CA ILE A 60 6.36 3.01 5.86
C ILE A 60 5.12 2.49 6.60
N CYS A 61 4.33 1.64 5.94
CA CYS A 61 3.24 0.89 6.55
C CYS A 61 3.66 -0.58 6.68
N PHE A 62 4.17 -0.95 7.85
CA PHE A 62 4.67 -2.31 8.08
C PHE A 62 3.57 -3.37 8.07
N SER A 63 2.33 -3.02 8.35
CA SER A 63 1.24 -3.98 8.55
C SER A 63 0.72 -4.62 7.26
N GLY A 64 1.12 -4.16 6.08
CA GLY A 64 0.58 -4.71 4.84
C GLY A 64 0.99 -4.01 3.56
N VAL A 65 0.40 -4.54 2.49
CA VAL A 65 0.40 -4.00 1.14
C VAL A 65 -0.86 -3.17 0.99
N PHE A 66 -0.70 -1.88 0.72
CA PHE A 66 -1.77 -0.90 0.59
C PHE A 66 -1.71 -0.19 -0.76
N ASN A 67 -2.87 0.02 -1.40
CA ASN A 67 -2.97 0.83 -2.62
C ASN A 67 -2.89 2.34 -2.34
N LYS A 68 -3.33 2.77 -1.16
CA LYS A 68 -3.20 4.15 -0.66
C LYS A 68 -3.12 4.14 0.86
N ARG A 69 -2.81 5.29 1.46
CA ARG A 69 -2.73 5.42 2.92
C ARG A 69 -4.11 5.48 3.60
N SER A 70 -4.85 4.37 3.58
CA SER A 70 -6.09 4.20 4.36
C SER A 70 -6.27 2.76 4.83
N ASP A 71 -6.99 2.56 5.94
CA ASP A 71 -7.27 1.22 6.47
C ASP A 71 -8.08 0.37 5.47
N SER A 72 -9.02 1.01 4.75
CA SER A 72 -9.85 0.39 3.70
C SER A 72 -9.08 0.04 2.42
N ALA A 73 -7.87 0.55 2.23
CA ALA A 73 -7.06 0.28 1.04
C ALA A 73 -6.04 -0.83 1.24
N LEU A 74 -6.17 -1.61 2.32
CA LEU A 74 -5.35 -2.77 2.58
C LEU A 74 -5.69 -3.88 1.56
N VAL A 75 -4.70 -4.27 0.77
CA VAL A 75 -4.79 -5.37 -0.18
C VAL A 75 -4.45 -6.69 0.49
N GLU A 76 -3.34 -6.73 1.23
CA GLU A 76 -2.90 -7.91 1.97
C GLU A 76 -2.20 -7.52 3.27
N HIS A 77 -2.56 -8.17 4.37
CA HIS A 77 -1.85 -8.00 5.64
C HIS A 77 -0.48 -8.71 5.61
N SER A 78 0.60 -8.03 5.99
CA SER A 78 1.97 -8.55 5.90
C SER A 78 2.27 -9.61 6.96
N GLY A 79 1.49 -9.63 8.04
CA GLY A 79 1.76 -10.42 9.25
C GLY A 79 2.76 -9.74 10.18
N LEU A 80 2.95 -8.43 10.04
CA LEU A 80 3.78 -7.62 10.91
C LEU A 80 2.93 -6.54 11.59
N ILE A 81 3.38 -6.10 12.76
CA ILE A 81 2.85 -4.92 13.43
C ILE A 81 4.02 -4.08 13.93
N CYS A 82 3.93 -2.76 13.71
CA CYS A 82 4.93 -1.81 14.18
C CYS A 82 4.41 -1.13 15.45
N LEU A 83 5.10 -1.35 16.56
CA LEU A 83 4.82 -0.78 17.86
C LEU A 83 5.73 0.43 18.08
N ASP A 84 5.15 1.52 18.55
CA ASP A 84 5.86 2.75 18.85
C ASP A 84 6.06 2.91 20.36
N PHE A 85 7.31 3.05 20.78
CA PHE A 85 7.67 3.37 22.14
C PHE A 85 8.34 4.75 22.14
N ASP A 86 7.63 5.79 22.57
CA ASP A 86 8.11 7.18 22.50
C ASP A 86 8.06 7.84 23.89
N GLY A 87 8.73 9.00 24.02
CA GLY A 87 8.72 9.77 25.27
C GLY A 87 9.77 9.34 26.30
N TYR A 88 10.85 8.66 25.87
CA TYR A 88 11.97 8.37 26.78
C TYR A 88 12.67 9.67 27.18
N GLU A 89 12.60 10.01 28.48
CA GLU A 89 13.30 11.17 29.04
C GLU A 89 14.80 10.91 29.23
N LYS A 90 15.16 9.68 29.62
CA LYS A 90 16.53 9.27 29.91
C LYS A 90 17.03 8.28 28.86
N LYS A 91 18.22 8.52 28.32
CA LYS A 91 18.90 7.61 27.38
C LYS A 91 19.16 6.23 27.97
N LYS A 92 19.32 6.14 29.30
CA LYS A 92 19.51 4.88 30.02
C LYS A 92 18.28 3.98 29.87
N ASP A 93 17.08 4.51 30.11
CA ASP A 93 15.82 3.77 30.04
C ASP A 93 15.58 3.25 28.60
N LEU A 94 15.86 4.09 27.59
CA LEU A 94 15.80 3.69 26.17
C LEU A 94 16.78 2.54 25.87
N THR A 95 18.00 2.60 26.39
CA THR A 95 19.01 1.56 26.16
C THR A 95 18.63 0.25 26.87
N GLU A 96 18.08 0.33 28.08
CA GLU A 96 17.62 -0.84 28.83
C GLU A 96 16.43 -1.51 28.15
N ASP A 97 15.44 -0.75 27.70
CA ASP A 97 14.29 -1.30 26.97
C ASP A 97 14.70 -1.89 25.63
N ARG A 98 15.62 -1.26 24.91
CA ARG A 98 16.20 -1.85 23.70
C ARG A 98 16.78 -3.25 23.98
N LEU A 99 17.61 -3.39 25.00
CA LEU A 99 18.20 -4.69 25.37
C LEU A 99 17.15 -5.72 25.78
N LYS A 100 16.04 -5.30 26.42
CA LYS A 100 14.90 -6.18 26.73
C LYS A 100 14.22 -6.65 25.45
N PHE A 101 13.98 -5.75 24.50
CA PHE A 101 13.34 -6.07 23.22
C PHE A 101 14.21 -6.99 22.37
N GLU A 102 15.52 -6.77 22.29
CA GLU A 102 16.47 -7.63 21.58
C GLU A 102 16.50 -9.07 22.12
N LYS A 103 16.22 -9.26 23.42
CA LYS A 103 16.13 -10.58 24.06
C LYS A 103 14.74 -11.22 23.95
N ASN A 104 13.71 -10.49 23.54
CA ASN A 104 12.35 -10.99 23.48
C ASN A 104 12.17 -11.87 22.23
N LYS A 105 11.75 -13.12 22.44
CA LYS A 105 11.55 -14.12 21.38
C LYS A 105 10.51 -13.74 20.30
N PHE A 106 9.63 -12.78 20.56
CA PHE A 106 8.59 -12.32 19.63
C PHE A 106 9.01 -11.08 18.82
N VAL A 107 10.04 -10.36 19.26
CA VAL A 107 10.50 -9.16 18.56
C VAL A 107 11.25 -9.58 17.29
N PHE A 108 10.75 -9.12 16.14
CA PHE A 108 11.37 -9.32 14.83
C PHE A 108 12.44 -8.28 14.54
N ALA A 109 12.19 -7.01 14.84
CA ALA A 109 13.19 -5.96 14.68
C ALA A 109 13.01 -4.85 15.72
N VAL A 110 14.11 -4.18 16.09
CA VAL A 110 14.07 -2.97 16.92
C VAL A 110 15.08 -1.94 16.44
N PHE A 111 14.66 -0.69 16.36
CA PHE A 111 15.51 0.43 15.97
C PHE A 111 15.09 1.75 16.62
N VAL A 112 16.03 2.70 16.72
CA VAL A 112 15.75 4.04 17.26
C VAL A 112 14.84 4.82 16.30
N SER A 113 13.83 5.49 16.85
CA SER A 113 12.89 6.33 16.10
C SER A 113 13.59 7.52 15.39
N PRO A 114 12.95 8.17 14.40
CA PRO A 114 13.56 9.29 13.69
C PRO A 114 13.93 10.46 14.61
N SER A 115 13.14 10.70 15.67
CA SER A 115 13.43 11.75 16.67
C SER A 115 14.65 11.44 17.55
N GLY A 116 15.08 10.18 17.64
CA GLY A 116 16.17 9.76 18.54
C GLY A 116 15.75 9.46 20.00
N ASN A 117 14.50 9.72 20.38
CA ASN A 117 14.00 9.61 21.76
C ASN A 117 12.94 8.50 21.94
N GLY A 118 12.88 7.57 21.00
CA GLY A 118 11.95 6.45 21.02
C GLY A 118 12.52 5.23 20.33
N LEU A 119 11.82 4.10 20.46
CA LEU A 119 12.11 2.83 19.82
C LEU A 119 10.91 2.42 18.97
N LYS A 120 11.20 1.92 17.78
CA LYS A 120 10.24 1.22 16.93
C LYS A 120 10.51 -0.26 17.06
N VAL A 121 9.47 -1.03 17.38
CA VAL A 121 9.56 -2.48 17.58
C VAL A 121 8.61 -3.16 16.61
N ILE A 122 9.13 -4.06 15.78
CA ILE A 122 8.32 -4.84 14.85
C ILE A 122 8.12 -6.23 15.43
N VAL A 123 6.87 -6.70 15.44
CA VAL A 123 6.47 -8.04 15.91
C VAL A 123 5.73 -8.77 14.80
N LYS A 124 5.92 -10.09 14.69
CA LYS A 124 5.15 -10.94 13.77
C LYS A 124 3.82 -11.32 14.40
N ILE A 125 2.73 -11.17 13.66
CA ILE A 125 1.37 -11.58 14.01
C ILE A 125 0.75 -12.40 12.87
N PRO A 126 -0.33 -13.15 13.09
CA PRO A 126 -1.11 -13.74 12.00
C PRO A 126 -1.49 -12.70 10.94
N LYS A 127 -1.65 -13.13 9.69
CA LYS A 127 -2.10 -12.28 8.57
C LYS A 127 -3.61 -12.02 8.66
N ASP A 128 -4.00 -11.36 9.75
CA ASP A 128 -5.39 -11.13 10.12
C ASP A 128 -5.59 -9.64 10.36
N SER A 129 -6.17 -8.98 9.36
CA SER A 129 -6.45 -7.55 9.39
C SER A 129 -7.60 -7.19 10.32
N GLU A 130 -8.55 -8.11 10.53
CA GLU A 130 -9.75 -7.87 11.35
C GLU A 130 -9.37 -7.76 12.83
N ASN A 131 -8.51 -8.66 13.30
CA ASN A 131 -8.07 -8.67 14.69
C ASN A 131 -6.79 -7.86 14.93
N HIS A 132 -6.29 -7.09 13.95
CA HIS A 132 -5.05 -6.32 14.09
C HIS A 132 -5.01 -5.45 15.35
N THR A 133 -6.10 -4.74 15.64
CA THR A 133 -6.21 -3.90 16.85
C THR A 133 -6.18 -4.73 18.13
N LYS A 134 -6.76 -5.94 18.11
CA LYS A 134 -6.76 -6.86 19.27
C LYS A 134 -5.37 -7.42 19.54
N TYR A 135 -4.59 -7.72 18.49
CA TYR A 135 -3.17 -8.07 18.64
C TYR A 135 -2.36 -6.90 19.22
N PHE A 136 -2.61 -5.68 18.75
CA PHE A 136 -1.96 -4.46 19.26
C PHE A 136 -2.18 -4.27 20.77
N ASN A 137 -3.43 -4.38 21.23
CA ASN A 137 -3.75 -4.22 22.65
C ASN A 137 -3.14 -5.34 23.51
N SER A 138 -3.14 -6.58 23.02
CA SER A 138 -2.49 -7.71 23.69
C SER A 138 -0.98 -7.47 23.87
N LEU A 139 -0.32 -6.91 22.85
CA LEU A 139 1.09 -6.53 22.90
C LEU A 139 1.34 -5.37 23.89
N ASN A 140 0.44 -4.38 23.96
CA ASN A 140 0.51 -3.32 24.96
C ASN A 140 0.52 -3.91 26.39
N LYS A 141 -0.38 -4.85 26.69
CA LYS A 141 -0.42 -5.56 27.99
C LYS A 141 0.83 -6.42 28.21
N HIS A 142 1.33 -7.11 27.20
CA HIS A 142 2.52 -7.97 27.31
C HIS A 142 3.80 -7.18 27.62
N PHE A 143 4.00 -6.05 26.95
CA PHE A 143 5.17 -5.20 27.20
C PHE A 143 5.03 -4.34 28.45
N ALA A 144 3.79 -3.96 28.82
CA ALA A 144 3.46 -3.17 30.01
C ALA A 144 4.39 -1.96 30.20
N SER A 145 4.77 -1.30 29.11
CA SER A 145 5.72 -0.18 29.13
C SER A 145 4.98 1.15 29.21
N PRO A 146 5.42 2.09 30.08
CA PRO A 146 4.85 3.43 30.13
C PRO A 146 5.13 4.25 28.86
N TYR A 147 6.08 3.80 28.02
CA TYR A 147 6.46 4.47 26.77
C TYR A 147 5.66 4.00 25.56
N PHE A 148 4.80 2.99 25.70
CA PHE A 148 4.02 2.42 24.60
C PHE A 148 2.94 3.41 24.11
N ASP A 149 3.02 3.84 22.84
CA ASP A 149 2.05 4.75 22.23
C ASP A 149 0.79 4.01 21.77
N THR A 150 -0.28 4.13 22.55
CA THR A 150 -1.59 3.47 22.31
C THR A 150 -2.36 4.02 21.10
N THR A 151 -1.92 5.13 20.51
CA THR A 151 -2.60 5.75 19.35
C THR A 151 -2.23 5.08 18.02
N SER A 152 -1.19 4.24 18.00
CA SER A 152 -0.61 3.65 16.79
C SER A 152 -1.24 2.33 16.35
N LYS A 153 -2.52 2.10 16.66
CA LYS A 153 -3.20 0.78 16.57
C LYS A 153 -3.80 0.39 15.22
N ASN A 154 -3.96 1.31 14.28
CA ASN A 154 -4.62 1.04 13.00
C ASN A 154 -3.69 0.36 11.99
N VAL A 155 -4.24 -0.44 11.07
CA VAL A 155 -3.45 -1.20 10.08
C VAL A 155 -2.63 -0.28 9.17
N SER A 156 -3.17 0.85 8.73
CA SER A 156 -2.48 1.80 7.84
C SER A 156 -1.53 2.75 8.57
N ARG A 157 -1.17 2.46 9.83
CA ARG A 157 -0.34 3.36 10.62
C ARG A 157 1.07 3.48 10.05
N VAL A 158 1.46 4.73 9.77
CA VAL A 158 2.77 5.06 9.24
C VAL A 158 3.85 5.07 10.32
N CYS A 159 4.98 4.47 9.99
CA CYS A 159 6.27 4.70 10.60
C CYS A 159 7.17 5.49 9.63
N TYR A 160 7.59 6.70 10.00
CA TYR A 160 8.60 7.43 9.23
C TYR A 160 9.93 6.66 9.22
N GLU A 161 10.60 6.63 8.06
CA GLU A 161 11.91 6.00 7.92
C GLU A 161 12.93 6.64 8.89
N SER A 162 13.71 5.80 9.56
CA SER A 162 14.70 6.25 10.55
C SER A 162 16.11 5.96 10.08
N PHE A 163 17.09 6.24 10.93
CA PHE A 163 18.48 5.81 10.77
C PHE A 163 19.02 5.21 12.07
N ASP A 164 19.39 3.94 12.03
CA ASP A 164 19.98 3.24 13.17
C ASP A 164 20.97 2.15 12.70
N LYS A 165 22.27 2.45 12.77
CA LYS A 165 23.34 1.49 12.42
C LYS A 165 23.35 0.24 13.32
N GLN A 166 22.79 0.33 14.52
CA GLN A 166 22.70 -0.77 15.48
C GLN A 166 21.38 -1.53 15.39
N LEU A 167 20.52 -1.24 14.39
CA LEU A 167 19.24 -1.92 14.17
C LEU A 167 19.39 -3.43 14.34
N TYR A 168 18.56 -3.99 15.20
CA TYR A 168 18.53 -5.42 15.49
C TYR A 168 17.44 -6.10 14.67
N VAL A 169 17.75 -7.27 14.09
CA VAL A 169 16.79 -8.13 13.39
C VAL A 169 16.92 -9.57 13.86
N ASN A 170 15.80 -10.20 14.18
CA ASN A 170 15.67 -11.62 14.50
C ASN A 170 14.70 -12.30 13.52
N GLN A 171 15.25 -12.87 12.44
CA GLN A 171 14.43 -13.58 11.44
C GLN A 171 13.70 -14.81 12.01
N ASN A 172 14.23 -15.39 13.11
CA ASN A 172 13.67 -16.56 13.78
C ASN A 172 12.69 -16.18 14.91
N SER A 173 12.24 -14.92 14.98
CA SER A 173 11.24 -14.49 15.96
C SER A 173 9.94 -15.29 15.83
N LYS A 174 9.33 -15.61 16.99
CA LYS A 174 8.06 -16.32 17.07
C LYS A 174 6.91 -15.40 16.70
N ILE A 175 5.87 -15.96 16.09
CA ILE A 175 4.62 -15.27 15.81
C ILE A 175 3.85 -15.10 17.12
N TRP A 176 3.40 -13.88 17.39
CA TRP A 176 2.51 -13.55 18.49
C TRP A 176 1.07 -13.86 18.08
N ILE A 177 0.50 -14.91 18.68
CA ILE A 177 -0.85 -15.43 18.33
C ILE A 177 -1.93 -15.01 19.34
N ASN A 178 -1.54 -14.43 20.47
CA ASN A 178 -2.48 -14.01 21.49
C ASN A 178 -3.11 -12.69 21.06
N PHE A 179 -4.42 -12.56 21.17
CA PHE A 179 -5.12 -11.29 21.04
C PHE A 179 -6.08 -11.14 22.20
N GLU A 180 -6.47 -9.91 22.47
CA GLU A 180 -7.45 -9.62 23.51
C GLU A 180 -8.83 -10.05 23.04
N GLU A 181 -9.46 -11.01 23.73
CA GLU A 181 -10.89 -11.26 23.60
C GLU A 181 -11.64 -10.04 24.12
N ASP A 182 -12.74 -9.67 23.47
CA ASP A 182 -13.45 -8.42 23.75
C ASP A 182 -13.79 -8.30 25.25
N GLU A 183 -13.24 -7.28 25.93
CA GLU A 183 -13.77 -6.88 27.23
C GLU A 183 -15.19 -6.35 26.97
N TYR A 184 -16.21 -7.06 27.45
CA TYR A 184 -17.60 -6.64 27.32
C TYR A 184 -17.78 -5.31 28.08
N GLU A 185 -18.07 -4.23 27.35
CA GLU A 185 -18.32 -2.91 27.95
C GLU A 185 -19.66 -2.92 28.68
N GLU A 186 -19.65 -2.60 29.98
CA GLU A 186 -20.89 -2.38 30.74
C GLU A 186 -21.60 -1.14 30.20
N LYS A 187 -22.86 -1.30 29.77
CA LYS A 187 -23.71 -0.17 29.37
C LYS A 187 -24.93 -0.06 30.26
N HIS A 188 -25.39 1.17 30.47
CA HIS A 188 -26.57 1.46 31.28
C HIS A 188 -27.76 1.82 30.38
N LEU A 189 -28.97 1.36 30.70
CA LEU A 189 -30.18 1.65 29.92
C LEU A 189 -30.49 3.15 29.78
N SER A 190 -29.96 3.98 30.69
CA SER A 190 -30.11 5.44 30.64
C SER A 190 -29.20 6.14 29.63
N GLN A 191 -28.17 5.46 29.12
CA GLN A 191 -27.20 6.01 28.14
C GLN A 191 -27.60 5.72 26.69
N GLY A 192 -28.64 4.92 26.46
CA GLY A 192 -29.15 4.56 25.14
C GLY A 192 -29.76 3.16 25.13
N GLN A 193 -30.70 2.89 24.20
CA GLN A 193 -31.24 1.55 23.99
C GLN A 193 -30.17 0.64 23.35
N PRO A 194 -29.97 -0.59 23.85
CA PRO A 194 -29.07 -1.57 23.24
C PRO A 194 -29.46 -1.86 21.80
N LEU A 195 -28.46 -1.99 20.92
CA LEU A 195 -28.68 -2.56 19.58
C LEU A 195 -28.88 -4.07 19.61
N ILE A 196 -28.20 -4.83 20.46
CA ILE A 196 -28.53 -6.24 20.79
C ILE A 196 -27.98 -6.47 22.19
N LYS A 197 -28.82 -6.91 23.13
CA LYS A 197 -28.35 -7.31 24.47
C LYS A 197 -28.04 -8.80 24.49
N ILE A 198 -26.98 -9.20 25.19
CA ILE A 198 -26.79 -10.60 25.55
C ILE A 198 -27.93 -10.98 26.51
N THR A 199 -28.71 -12.01 26.18
CA THR A 199 -29.84 -12.50 26.99
C THR A 199 -29.55 -13.83 27.68
N ASP A 200 -28.48 -14.53 27.28
CA ASP A 200 -28.06 -15.78 27.90
C ASP A 200 -27.51 -15.53 29.31
N GLU A 201 -28.29 -15.95 30.33
CA GLU A 201 -27.90 -15.82 31.75
C GLU A 201 -26.54 -16.47 32.03
N SER A 202 -26.20 -17.60 31.38
CA SER A 202 -24.93 -18.31 31.60
C SER A 202 -23.75 -17.50 31.07
N LYS A 203 -23.89 -16.91 29.88
CA LYS A 203 -22.85 -16.06 29.27
C LYS A 203 -22.62 -14.79 30.12
N ILE A 204 -23.69 -14.15 30.57
CA ILE A 204 -23.61 -12.98 31.47
C ILE A 204 -22.90 -13.34 32.78
N VAL A 205 -23.27 -14.46 33.40
CA VAL A 205 -22.64 -14.95 34.63
C VAL A 205 -21.15 -15.24 34.41
N GLU A 206 -20.77 -15.87 33.30
CA GLU A 206 -19.37 -16.14 32.99
C GLU A 206 -18.55 -14.85 32.91
N ILE A 207 -19.07 -13.83 32.21
CA ILE A 207 -18.41 -12.52 32.06
C ILE A 207 -18.24 -11.86 33.43
N LEU A 208 -19.31 -11.80 34.22
CA LEU A 208 -19.30 -11.22 35.56
C LEU A 208 -18.32 -11.93 36.50
N LEU A 209 -18.25 -13.26 36.43
CA LEU A 209 -17.33 -14.05 37.25
C LEU A 209 -15.87 -13.84 36.85
N LYS A 210 -15.55 -13.78 35.56
CA LYS A 210 -14.19 -13.48 35.09
C LYS A 210 -13.72 -12.12 35.60
N TRP A 211 -14.56 -11.09 35.48
CA TRP A 211 -14.29 -9.76 36.03
C TRP A 211 -14.10 -9.79 37.55
N TRP A 212 -15.03 -10.42 38.26
CA TRP A 212 -15.04 -10.45 39.71
C TRP A 212 -13.85 -11.22 40.30
N GLN A 213 -13.48 -12.37 39.73
CA GLN A 213 -12.32 -13.14 40.17
C GLN A 213 -11.01 -12.39 39.97
N ARG A 214 -10.93 -11.55 38.93
CA ARG A 214 -9.75 -10.72 38.63
C ARG A 214 -9.62 -9.57 39.62
N ASP A 215 -10.71 -8.86 39.89
CA ASP A 215 -10.67 -7.56 40.58
C ASP A 215 -11.04 -7.66 42.09
N TYR A 216 -11.71 -8.75 42.51
CA TYR A 216 -12.24 -8.93 43.88
C TYR A 216 -11.94 -10.32 44.46
N PRO A 217 -10.65 -10.67 44.69
CA PRO A 217 -10.26 -11.99 45.19
C PRO A 217 -10.82 -12.29 46.59
N MET A 218 -11.10 -13.56 46.89
CA MET A 218 -11.72 -14.01 48.16
C MET A 218 -10.72 -14.10 49.33
N VAL A 219 -10.08 -12.97 49.65
CA VAL A 219 -9.11 -12.83 50.75
C VAL A 219 -9.82 -12.60 52.08
N GLU A 220 -9.23 -13.11 53.16
CA GLU A 220 -9.74 -12.96 54.52
C GLU A 220 -9.91 -11.47 54.89
N GLY A 221 -11.07 -11.12 55.47
CA GLY A 221 -11.44 -9.73 55.79
C GLY A 221 -12.22 -8.96 54.71
N GLN A 222 -12.21 -9.40 53.45
CA GLN A 222 -12.96 -8.75 52.35
C GLN A 222 -14.04 -9.64 51.69
N ARG A 223 -14.17 -10.90 52.12
CA ARG A 223 -15.10 -11.89 51.51
C ARG A 223 -16.55 -11.41 51.43
N ASN A 224 -17.07 -10.84 52.52
CA ASN A 224 -18.45 -10.36 52.56
C ASN A 224 -18.67 -9.17 51.60
N HIS A 225 -17.73 -8.22 51.56
CA HIS A 225 -17.77 -7.10 50.60
C HIS A 225 -17.71 -7.60 49.14
N ASN A 226 -16.80 -8.53 48.85
CA ASN A 226 -16.62 -9.04 47.48
C ASN A 226 -17.85 -9.84 47.02
N VAL A 227 -18.48 -10.63 47.90
CA VAL A 227 -19.78 -11.28 47.61
C VAL A 227 -20.88 -10.25 47.35
N TYR A 228 -20.91 -9.15 48.09
CA TYR A 228 -21.86 -8.06 47.83
C TYR A 228 -21.66 -7.46 46.43
N VAL A 229 -20.42 -7.25 46.01
CA VAL A 229 -20.08 -6.67 44.71
C VAL A 229 -20.61 -7.54 43.56
N ILE A 230 -20.34 -8.85 43.59
CA ILE A 230 -20.83 -9.76 42.53
C ILE A 230 -22.35 -9.93 42.58
N ALA A 231 -22.96 -10.01 43.77
CA ALA A 231 -24.41 -10.11 43.91
C ALA A 231 -25.11 -8.84 43.42
N GLN A 232 -24.52 -7.65 43.66
CA GLN A 232 -25.03 -6.39 43.13
C GLN A 232 -24.88 -6.34 41.61
N ALA A 233 -23.75 -6.79 41.05
CA ALA A 233 -23.58 -6.85 39.60
C ALA A 233 -24.59 -7.81 38.96
N MET A 234 -24.75 -9.02 39.50
CA MET A 234 -25.77 -9.98 39.04
C MET A 234 -27.19 -9.40 39.09
N ASN A 235 -27.53 -8.65 40.15
CA ASN A 235 -28.80 -7.90 40.22
C ASN A 235 -28.88 -6.84 39.11
N GLU A 236 -27.86 -6.01 38.93
CA GLU A 236 -27.80 -4.95 37.91
C GLU A 236 -27.94 -5.48 36.48
N PHE A 237 -27.45 -6.69 36.20
CA PHE A 237 -27.54 -7.38 34.91
C PHE A 237 -28.77 -8.32 34.78
N GLY A 238 -29.67 -8.34 35.76
CA GLY A 238 -30.95 -9.05 35.68
C GLY A 238 -30.90 -10.55 35.97
N ILE A 239 -29.81 -11.07 36.55
CA ILE A 239 -29.67 -12.47 36.95
C ILE A 239 -30.55 -12.76 38.16
N ASN A 240 -31.28 -13.87 38.11
CA ASN A 240 -32.15 -14.29 39.20
C ASN A 240 -31.37 -14.55 40.51
N LYS A 241 -31.96 -14.14 41.62
CA LYS A 241 -31.36 -14.27 42.95
C LYS A 241 -30.97 -15.72 43.30
N SER A 242 -31.78 -16.70 42.89
CA SER A 242 -31.48 -18.13 43.08
C SER A 242 -30.16 -18.54 42.42
N THR A 243 -29.89 -18.02 41.22
CA THR A 243 -28.65 -18.28 40.48
C THR A 243 -27.46 -17.63 41.19
N ALA A 244 -27.61 -16.38 41.63
CA ALA A 244 -26.59 -15.70 42.43
C ALA A 244 -26.28 -16.43 43.75
N SER A 245 -27.31 -16.93 44.44
CA SER A 245 -27.17 -17.77 45.65
C SER A 245 -26.37 -19.04 45.37
N ILE A 246 -26.68 -19.78 44.31
CA ILE A 246 -25.93 -21.00 43.95
C ILE A 246 -24.45 -20.69 43.72
N ILE A 247 -24.16 -19.63 42.96
CA ILE A 247 -22.79 -19.27 42.58
C ILE A 247 -21.99 -18.79 43.79
N CYS A 248 -22.56 -17.91 44.61
CA CYS A 248 -21.86 -17.33 45.76
C CYS A 248 -21.65 -18.35 46.89
N ASN A 249 -22.59 -19.30 47.09
CA ASN A 249 -22.45 -20.35 48.11
C ASN A 249 -21.32 -21.34 47.80
N ASN A 250 -20.83 -21.42 46.56
CA ASN A 250 -19.63 -22.22 46.23
C ASN A 250 -18.36 -21.72 46.94
N TYR A 251 -18.38 -20.49 47.49
CA TYR A 251 -17.26 -19.90 48.23
C TYR A 251 -17.47 -19.94 49.76
N ALA A 252 -18.47 -20.67 50.25
CA ALA A 252 -18.69 -20.84 51.68
C ALA A 252 -17.52 -21.60 52.35
N THR A 253 -17.12 -21.12 53.52
CA THR A 253 -16.07 -21.75 54.34
C THR A 253 -16.54 -21.83 55.80
N LYS A 254 -15.81 -22.52 56.68
CA LYS A 254 -16.18 -22.62 58.11
C LYS A 254 -16.39 -21.25 58.77
N ASP A 255 -15.57 -20.27 58.39
CA ASP A 255 -15.58 -18.90 58.94
C ASP A 255 -16.34 -17.91 58.04
N PHE A 256 -16.99 -18.38 56.97
CA PHE A 256 -17.83 -17.58 56.07
C PHE A 256 -19.04 -18.42 55.66
N THR A 257 -20.07 -18.38 56.51
CA THR A 257 -21.20 -19.32 56.45
C THR A 257 -22.19 -18.97 55.34
N SER A 258 -22.94 -19.97 54.86
CA SER A 258 -24.02 -19.77 53.89
C SER A 258 -25.07 -18.75 54.34
N SER A 259 -25.37 -18.68 55.65
CA SER A 259 -26.32 -17.69 56.18
C SER A 259 -25.81 -16.25 56.05
N GLU A 260 -24.50 -16.05 56.20
CA GLU A 260 -23.87 -14.74 56.02
C GLU A 260 -23.88 -14.33 54.54
N ILE A 261 -23.52 -15.25 53.64
CA ILE A 261 -23.59 -15.06 52.18
C ILE A 261 -25.01 -14.69 51.73
N GLU A 262 -26.01 -15.44 52.19
CA GLU A 262 -27.42 -15.18 51.86
C GLU A 262 -27.89 -13.80 52.37
N SER A 263 -27.48 -13.39 53.57
CA SER A 263 -27.77 -12.05 54.09
C SER A 263 -27.22 -10.95 53.19
N THR A 264 -25.99 -11.14 52.69
CA THR A 264 -25.33 -10.20 51.78
C THR A 264 -26.01 -10.14 50.41
N ILE A 265 -26.42 -11.28 49.86
CA ILE A 265 -27.19 -11.37 48.61
C ILE A 265 -28.55 -10.69 48.79
N ASN A 266 -29.24 -10.92 49.91
CA ASN A 266 -30.49 -10.24 50.24
C ASN A 266 -30.33 -8.72 50.21
N SER A 267 -29.25 -8.21 50.80
CA SER A 267 -28.93 -6.78 50.79
C SER A 267 -28.68 -6.25 49.37
N ALA A 268 -27.94 -6.97 48.53
CA ALA A 268 -27.68 -6.57 47.14
C ALA A 268 -28.95 -6.55 46.28
N TYR A 269 -29.80 -7.57 46.42
CA TYR A 269 -31.07 -7.72 45.68
C TYR A 269 -32.23 -6.87 46.23
N SER A 270 -32.10 -6.33 47.45
CA SER A 270 -33.07 -5.37 48.01
C SER A 270 -33.20 -4.10 47.16
N LYS A 271 -32.16 -3.76 46.39
CA LYS A 271 -32.13 -2.63 45.46
C LYS A 271 -32.85 -2.98 44.16
N THR A 272 -34.16 -3.20 44.23
CA THR A 272 -35.00 -3.62 43.10
C THR A 272 -34.98 -2.63 41.93
N TYR A 273 -34.82 -1.33 42.21
CA TYR A 273 -34.69 -0.27 41.19
C TYR A 273 -33.45 -0.40 40.30
N LYS A 274 -32.45 -1.20 40.71
CA LYS A 274 -31.24 -1.48 39.93
C LYS A 274 -31.36 -2.74 39.09
N PHE A 275 -32.38 -3.56 39.31
CA PHE A 275 -32.49 -4.85 38.62
C PHE A 275 -32.59 -4.66 37.11
N ASN A 276 -31.74 -5.37 36.36
CA ASN A 276 -31.72 -5.36 34.89
C ASN A 276 -31.56 -3.95 34.29
N THR A 277 -30.74 -3.11 34.93
CA THR A 277 -30.44 -1.74 34.47
C THR A 277 -29.16 -1.65 33.62
N LYS A 278 -28.30 -2.67 33.71
CA LYS A 278 -27.08 -2.83 32.93
C LYS A 278 -27.20 -3.97 31.93
N TYR A 279 -26.44 -3.88 30.84
CA TYR A 279 -26.37 -4.91 29.82
C TYR A 279 -25.00 -4.94 29.15
N TYR A 280 -24.70 -6.07 28.51
CA TYR A 280 -23.61 -6.21 27.55
C TYR A 280 -24.18 -6.22 26.13
N GLU A 281 -23.52 -5.52 25.21
CA GLU A 281 -23.87 -5.61 23.79
C GLU A 281 -23.28 -6.86 23.17
N ASP A 282 -24.11 -7.57 22.40
CA ASP A 282 -23.65 -8.70 21.59
C ASP A 282 -23.01 -8.19 20.29
N LYS A 283 -21.70 -7.93 20.34
CA LYS A 283 -20.94 -7.52 19.16
C LYS A 283 -20.72 -8.68 18.18
N GLU A 284 -20.78 -9.94 18.64
CA GLU A 284 -20.59 -11.13 17.80
C GLU A 284 -21.70 -11.26 16.77
N ILE A 285 -22.95 -10.99 17.13
CA ILE A 285 -24.06 -11.02 16.18
C ILE A 285 -23.93 -9.91 15.14
N ILE A 286 -23.48 -8.71 15.52
CA ILE A 286 -23.23 -7.61 14.57
C ILE A 286 -22.14 -8.01 13.58
N ASP A 287 -21.06 -8.64 14.06
CA ASP A 287 -19.96 -9.10 13.24
C ASP A 287 -20.36 -10.28 12.33
N ASP A 288 -21.16 -11.24 12.82
CA ASP A 288 -21.72 -12.35 12.01
C ASP A 288 -22.63 -11.80 10.89
N VAL A 289 -23.54 -10.87 11.22
CA VAL A 289 -24.39 -10.21 10.24
C VAL A 289 -23.55 -9.46 9.21
N LYS A 290 -22.49 -8.77 9.65
CA LYS A 290 -21.53 -8.10 8.75
C LYS A 290 -20.82 -9.11 7.83
N GLN A 291 -20.42 -10.27 8.34
CA GLN A 291 -19.81 -11.34 7.54
C GLN A 291 -20.80 -11.92 6.51
N ARG A 292 -22.04 -12.21 6.92
CA ARG A 292 -23.09 -12.73 6.05
C ARG A 292 -23.44 -11.74 4.92
N LEU A 293 -23.54 -10.45 5.24
CA LEU A 293 -23.75 -9.39 4.25
C LEU A 293 -22.53 -9.20 3.32
N LYS A 294 -21.29 -9.40 3.82
CA LYS A 294 -20.08 -9.41 2.99
C LYS A 294 -20.03 -10.61 2.02
N ARG A 295 -20.54 -11.77 2.45
CA ARG A 295 -20.67 -12.98 1.60
C ARG A 295 -21.80 -12.89 0.56
N GLY A 296 -22.45 -11.73 0.42
CA GLY A 296 -23.48 -11.49 -0.59
C GLY A 296 -24.85 -12.05 -0.25
N GLU A 297 -25.10 -12.44 1.01
CA GLU A 297 -26.40 -12.96 1.43
C GLU A 297 -27.49 -11.88 1.36
N PRO A 298 -28.67 -12.18 0.78
CA PRO A 298 -29.76 -11.21 0.67
C PRO A 298 -30.21 -10.71 2.04
N LYS A 299 -30.38 -9.39 2.18
CA LYS A 299 -30.84 -8.74 3.43
C LYS A 299 -32.11 -9.38 4.00
N LYS A 300 -33.03 -9.77 3.12
CA LYS A 300 -34.30 -10.39 3.50
C LYS A 300 -34.09 -11.75 4.18
N ASP A 301 -33.07 -12.51 3.79
CA ASP A 301 -32.79 -13.82 4.35
C ASP A 301 -32.01 -13.71 5.66
N VAL A 302 -31.03 -12.78 5.73
CA VAL A 302 -30.41 -12.39 7.01
C VAL A 302 -31.46 -11.88 8.00
N LYS A 303 -32.38 -11.01 7.55
CA LYS A 303 -33.49 -10.49 8.37
C LYS A 303 -34.44 -11.62 8.82
N LYS A 304 -34.80 -12.57 7.95
CA LYS A 304 -35.62 -13.74 8.33
C LYS A 304 -34.93 -14.62 9.37
N ASP A 305 -33.63 -14.84 9.24
CA ASP A 305 -32.88 -15.66 10.19
C ASP A 305 -32.73 -14.96 11.53
N LEU A 306 -32.52 -13.65 11.55
CA LEU A 306 -32.56 -12.87 12.78
C LEU A 306 -33.99 -12.80 13.36
N GLN A 307 -35.04 -12.79 12.54
CA GLN A 307 -36.44 -12.88 13.00
C GLN A 307 -36.80 -14.23 13.62
N ARG A 308 -36.00 -15.28 13.38
CA ARG A 308 -36.13 -16.58 14.07
C ARG A 308 -35.53 -16.57 15.47
N THR A 309 -34.81 -15.50 15.82
CA THR A 309 -34.30 -15.26 17.17
C THR A 309 -35.24 -14.35 17.94
N ASP A 310 -35.07 -14.24 19.26
CA ASP A 310 -35.91 -13.44 20.15
C ASP A 310 -35.61 -11.92 20.09
N ILE A 311 -35.10 -11.45 18.95
CA ILE A 311 -34.67 -10.06 18.72
C ILE A 311 -35.84 -9.25 18.09
N PRO A 312 -36.21 -8.08 18.64
CA PRO A 312 -37.28 -7.26 18.09
C PRO A 312 -36.98 -6.76 16.66
N GLU A 313 -38.00 -6.62 15.81
CA GLU A 313 -37.80 -6.27 14.39
C GLU A 313 -37.09 -4.92 14.17
N HIS A 314 -37.44 -3.89 14.94
CA HIS A 314 -36.79 -2.57 14.86
C HIS A 314 -35.29 -2.63 15.19
N THR A 315 -34.90 -3.58 16.02
CA THR A 315 -33.53 -3.83 16.46
C THR A 315 -32.73 -4.52 15.36
N ILE A 316 -33.34 -5.48 14.66
CA ILE A 316 -32.77 -6.16 13.49
C ILE A 316 -32.44 -5.13 12.38
N ASP A 317 -33.36 -4.22 12.08
CA ASP A 317 -33.14 -3.20 11.05
C ASP A 317 -31.98 -2.25 11.42
N ALA A 318 -31.83 -1.90 12.69
CA ALA A 318 -30.73 -1.07 13.18
C ALA A 318 -29.37 -1.79 13.14
N VAL A 319 -29.35 -3.10 13.42
CA VAL A 319 -28.16 -3.96 13.33
C VAL A 319 -27.68 -4.10 11.88
N ILE A 320 -28.61 -4.36 10.95
CA ILE A 320 -28.30 -4.42 9.52
C ILE A 320 -27.73 -3.08 9.07
N LYS A 321 -28.39 -1.96 9.43
CA LYS A 321 -27.90 -0.62 9.08
C LYS A 321 -26.48 -0.35 9.61
N LYS A 322 -26.19 -0.71 10.87
CA LYS A 322 -24.86 -0.55 11.47
C LYS A 322 -23.81 -1.46 10.84
N ALA A 323 -24.19 -2.67 10.42
CA ALA A 323 -23.31 -3.57 9.67
C ALA A 323 -22.98 -3.02 8.26
N GLU A 324 -23.88 -2.24 7.66
CA GLU A 324 -23.67 -1.56 6.37
C GLU A 324 -22.78 -0.33 6.44
N GLU A 325 -22.70 0.34 7.59
CA GLU A 325 -21.87 1.55 7.79
C GLU A 325 -20.35 1.31 7.61
N GLY A 326 -19.94 0.05 7.42
CA GLY A 326 -18.55 -0.34 7.10
C GLY A 326 -18.40 -1.25 5.89
N LYS A 327 -19.37 -1.27 4.95
CA LYS A 327 -19.13 -1.87 3.64
C LYS A 327 -18.09 -1.03 2.90
N ASP A 328 -17.04 -1.68 2.41
CA ASP A 328 -16.14 -1.09 1.42
C ASP A 328 -16.99 -0.52 0.28
N GLU A 329 -16.59 0.62 -0.28
CA GLU A 329 -17.34 1.33 -1.34
C GLU A 329 -17.36 0.50 -2.63
N GLU A 330 -18.18 -0.56 -2.67
CA GLU A 330 -18.40 -1.41 -3.84
C GLU A 330 -18.86 -0.52 -5.01
N PHE A 331 -18.22 -0.62 -6.16
CA PHE A 331 -18.57 0.18 -7.33
C PHE A 331 -19.83 -0.30 -8.06
N TRP A 332 -20.57 -1.24 -7.46
CA TRP A 332 -21.85 -1.72 -7.94
C TRP A 332 -22.86 -1.77 -6.79
N THR A 333 -24.13 -1.83 -7.17
CA THR A 333 -25.23 -2.14 -6.27
C THR A 333 -26.02 -3.29 -6.89
N LYS A 334 -26.45 -4.23 -6.05
CA LYS A 334 -27.37 -5.30 -6.44
C LYS A 334 -28.65 -5.15 -5.61
N SER A 335 -29.77 -4.88 -6.29
CA SER A 335 -31.07 -4.81 -5.63
C SER A 335 -31.56 -6.18 -5.17
N GLU A 336 -32.55 -6.22 -4.29
CA GLU A 336 -33.19 -7.47 -3.84
C GLU A 336 -33.80 -8.29 -4.99
N LYS A 337 -34.14 -7.63 -6.10
CA LYS A 337 -34.64 -8.28 -7.33
C LYS A 337 -33.51 -8.78 -8.25
N GLY A 338 -32.26 -8.71 -7.81
CA GLY A 338 -31.08 -9.12 -8.60
C GLY A 338 -30.62 -8.11 -9.64
N VAL A 339 -31.25 -6.93 -9.74
CA VAL A 339 -30.83 -5.89 -10.70
C VAL A 339 -29.51 -5.28 -10.24
N ILE A 340 -28.50 -5.33 -11.11
CA ILE A 340 -27.16 -4.80 -10.89
C ILE A 340 -27.03 -3.43 -11.56
N LYS A 341 -26.45 -2.46 -10.86
CA LYS A 341 -26.13 -1.12 -11.37
C LYS A 341 -24.75 -0.70 -10.92
N ILE A 342 -24.01 -0.05 -11.82
CA ILE A 342 -22.74 0.59 -11.49
C ILE A 342 -22.99 1.86 -10.65
N VAL A 343 -22.09 2.16 -9.73
CA VAL A 343 -21.99 3.42 -9.01
C VAL A 343 -20.79 4.19 -9.59
N PRO A 344 -20.98 5.13 -10.53
CA PRO A 344 -19.88 5.74 -11.29
C PRO A 344 -18.80 6.40 -10.42
N LEU A 345 -19.18 7.02 -9.30
CA LEU A 345 -18.23 7.65 -8.37
C LEU A 345 -17.31 6.62 -7.71
N TYR A 346 -17.83 5.47 -7.31
CA TYR A 346 -17.04 4.41 -6.69
C TYR A 346 -16.24 3.64 -7.74
N PHE A 347 -16.77 3.51 -8.96
CA PHE A 347 -16.00 2.96 -10.08
C PHE A 347 -14.81 3.85 -10.45
N LYS A 348 -15.02 5.17 -10.48
CA LYS A 348 -13.96 6.17 -10.60
C LYS A 348 -12.87 5.93 -9.56
N LYS A 349 -13.26 5.96 -8.28
CA LYS A 349 -12.34 5.78 -7.15
C LYS A 349 -11.59 4.45 -7.23
N PHE A 350 -12.28 3.36 -7.55
CA PHE A 350 -11.67 2.04 -7.71
C PHE A 350 -10.57 2.02 -8.79
N LEU A 351 -10.83 2.63 -9.95
CA LEU A 351 -9.85 2.72 -11.03
C LEU A 351 -8.66 3.61 -10.65
N GLU A 352 -8.92 4.78 -10.06
CA GLU A 352 -7.86 5.70 -9.58
C GLU A 352 -7.01 5.06 -8.48
N ASP A 353 -7.64 4.39 -7.50
CA ASP A 353 -6.97 3.63 -6.43
C ASP A 353 -6.16 2.45 -7.00
N SER A 354 -6.50 1.96 -8.18
CA SER A 354 -5.77 0.91 -8.91
C SER A 354 -4.67 1.47 -9.83
N GLY A 355 -4.47 2.78 -9.81
CA GLY A 355 -3.44 3.52 -10.53
C GLY A 355 -3.84 3.98 -11.94
N PHE A 356 -5.10 3.82 -12.36
CA PHE A 356 -5.53 4.26 -13.69
C PHE A 356 -5.85 5.75 -13.72
N TYR A 357 -5.25 6.44 -14.67
CA TYR A 357 -5.44 7.87 -14.88
C TYR A 357 -5.46 8.21 -16.37
N LYS A 358 -5.89 9.41 -16.70
CA LYS A 358 -5.62 10.03 -18.00
C LYS A 358 -4.31 10.80 -17.92
N TYR A 359 -3.49 10.75 -18.95
CA TYR A 359 -2.31 11.58 -19.09
C TYR A 359 -2.42 12.41 -20.36
N ALA A 360 -2.25 13.73 -20.23
CA ALA A 360 -2.21 14.66 -21.34
C ALA A 360 -0.81 15.26 -21.41
N PRO A 361 -0.05 15.04 -22.51
CA PRO A 361 1.24 15.69 -22.71
C PRO A 361 1.12 17.21 -22.66
N GLU A 362 2.16 17.89 -22.18
CA GLU A 362 2.16 19.36 -22.06
C GLU A 362 1.90 20.01 -23.44
N GLY A 363 0.93 20.94 -23.49
CA GLY A 363 0.52 21.60 -24.73
C GLY A 363 -0.47 20.81 -25.60
N SER A 364 -0.80 19.55 -25.26
CA SER A 364 -1.81 18.76 -25.98
C SER A 364 -3.21 18.88 -25.37
N LYS A 365 -4.24 18.79 -26.22
CA LYS A 365 -5.64 18.60 -25.80
C LYS A 365 -6.07 17.14 -25.80
N SER A 366 -5.30 16.26 -26.43
CA SER A 366 -5.53 14.81 -26.45
C SER A 366 -4.90 14.15 -25.23
N PHE A 367 -5.53 13.08 -24.73
CA PHE A 367 -5.05 12.30 -23.61
C PHE A 367 -4.91 10.83 -23.97
N VAL A 368 -4.10 10.11 -23.20
CA VAL A 368 -4.01 8.65 -23.23
C VAL A 368 -4.35 8.11 -21.86
N PHE A 369 -4.90 6.90 -21.78
CA PHE A 369 -5.02 6.20 -20.50
C PHE A 369 -3.66 5.65 -20.11
N VAL A 370 -3.32 5.80 -18.84
CA VAL A 370 -2.08 5.29 -18.26
C VAL A 370 -2.37 4.57 -16.95
N ARG A 371 -1.47 3.67 -16.57
CA ARG A 371 -1.48 3.04 -15.26
C ARG A 371 -0.19 3.35 -14.52
N VAL A 372 -0.32 3.92 -13.33
CA VAL A 372 0.79 4.32 -12.47
C VAL A 372 1.05 3.22 -11.44
N THR A 373 2.27 2.69 -11.40
CA THR A 373 2.69 1.67 -10.43
C THR A 373 4.16 1.89 -10.04
N ASN A 374 4.48 2.04 -8.74
CA ASN A 374 5.87 2.26 -8.29
C ASN A 374 6.61 3.42 -9.01
N ASN A 375 5.95 4.57 -9.22
CA ASN A 375 6.44 5.69 -10.06
C ASN A 375 6.74 5.34 -11.53
N LEU A 376 6.34 4.16 -11.99
CA LEU A 376 6.35 3.78 -13.40
C LEU A 376 4.98 4.08 -14.01
N ILE A 377 4.98 4.69 -15.18
CA ILE A 377 3.79 4.97 -15.97
C ILE A 377 3.79 4.01 -17.16
N ASP A 378 2.74 3.22 -17.24
CA ASP A 378 2.50 2.30 -18.34
C ASP A 378 1.37 2.84 -19.22
N HIS A 379 1.45 2.58 -20.52
CA HIS A 379 0.32 2.84 -21.41
C HIS A 379 -0.80 1.89 -21.04
N SER A 380 -2.04 2.37 -21.09
CA SER A 380 -3.22 1.54 -20.88
C SER A 380 -4.25 1.76 -21.98
N THR A 381 -4.99 0.71 -22.27
CA THR A 381 -6.09 0.70 -23.23
C THR A 381 -7.42 0.43 -22.52
N GLU A 382 -8.53 0.77 -23.19
CA GLU A 382 -9.89 0.36 -22.77
C GLU A 382 -9.97 -1.13 -22.43
N LYS A 383 -9.29 -1.96 -23.23
CA LYS A 383 -9.28 -3.41 -23.08
C LYS A 383 -8.56 -3.83 -21.79
N GLU A 384 -7.38 -3.28 -21.52
CA GLU A 384 -6.63 -3.61 -20.31
C GLU A 384 -7.35 -3.14 -19.03
N ILE A 385 -8.03 -1.99 -19.07
CA ILE A 385 -8.88 -1.54 -17.97
C ILE A 385 -10.04 -2.52 -17.76
N LYS A 386 -10.68 -2.99 -18.83
CA LYS A 386 -11.75 -3.99 -18.76
C LYS A 386 -11.27 -5.30 -18.16
N ASP A 387 -10.17 -5.84 -18.69
CA ASP A 387 -9.61 -7.11 -18.24
C ASP A 387 -9.24 -7.01 -16.75
N PHE A 388 -8.63 -5.91 -16.31
CA PHE A 388 -8.33 -5.66 -14.89
C PHE A 388 -9.58 -5.66 -13.99
N VAL A 389 -10.65 -4.96 -14.38
CA VAL A 389 -11.89 -4.92 -13.60
C VAL A 389 -12.54 -6.29 -13.54
N LEU A 390 -12.55 -7.04 -14.65
CA LEU A 390 -13.12 -8.39 -14.69
C LEU A 390 -12.30 -9.38 -13.85
N ASP A 391 -10.97 -9.29 -13.87
CA ASP A 391 -10.10 -10.11 -13.02
C ASP A 391 -10.35 -9.85 -11.53
N HIS A 392 -10.59 -8.58 -11.15
CA HIS A 392 -11.00 -8.24 -9.79
C HIS A 392 -12.36 -8.85 -9.42
N LEU A 393 -13.36 -8.70 -10.30
CA LEU A 393 -14.71 -9.24 -10.07
C LEU A 393 -14.74 -10.77 -10.09
N TYR A 394 -13.78 -11.42 -10.76
CA TYR A 394 -13.66 -12.88 -10.78
C TYR A 394 -13.33 -13.49 -9.41
N GLN A 395 -12.66 -12.71 -8.53
CA GLN A 395 -12.37 -13.13 -7.16
C GLN A 395 -13.59 -13.05 -6.22
N ILE A 396 -14.69 -12.44 -6.69
CA ILE A 396 -15.92 -12.30 -5.92
C ILE A 396 -16.79 -13.53 -6.16
N GLU A 397 -17.35 -14.09 -5.09
CA GLU A 397 -18.16 -15.32 -5.15
C GLU A 397 -19.42 -15.18 -6.04
N ASP A 398 -20.00 -13.98 -6.13
CA ASP A 398 -21.22 -13.73 -6.90
C ASP A 398 -20.94 -13.50 -8.41
N VAL A 399 -21.01 -14.60 -9.16
CA VAL A 399 -20.82 -14.67 -10.62
C VAL A 399 -21.74 -13.72 -11.41
N SER A 400 -22.92 -13.36 -10.88
CA SER A 400 -23.84 -12.48 -11.60
C SER A 400 -23.28 -11.06 -11.80
N ILE A 401 -22.41 -10.61 -10.89
CA ILE A 401 -21.73 -9.32 -10.98
C ILE A 401 -20.73 -9.35 -12.12
N TYR A 402 -19.86 -10.37 -12.16
CA TYR A 402 -18.90 -10.56 -13.24
C TYR A 402 -19.60 -10.56 -14.61
N ASN A 403 -20.66 -11.37 -14.77
CA ASN A 403 -21.38 -11.47 -16.04
C ASN A 403 -21.98 -10.13 -16.48
N TYR A 404 -22.58 -9.37 -15.55
CA TYR A 404 -23.11 -8.05 -15.84
C TYR A 404 -22.04 -7.09 -16.39
N PHE A 405 -20.89 -6.99 -15.72
CA PHE A 405 -19.81 -6.10 -16.20
C PHE A 405 -19.16 -6.62 -17.49
N ALA A 406 -19.08 -7.94 -17.68
CA ALA A 406 -18.55 -8.52 -18.92
C ALA A 406 -19.41 -8.15 -20.14
N GLU A 407 -20.74 -8.16 -19.99
CA GLU A 407 -21.72 -7.78 -21.02
C GLU A 407 -21.79 -6.26 -21.26
N GLN A 408 -21.58 -5.44 -20.23
CA GLN A 408 -21.70 -3.98 -20.32
C GLN A 408 -20.42 -3.30 -20.85
N THR A 409 -20.16 -3.48 -22.14
CA THR A 409 -18.98 -2.90 -22.83
C THR A 409 -18.89 -1.37 -22.72
N ARG A 410 -20.02 -0.68 -22.60
CA ARG A 410 -20.09 0.79 -22.50
C ARG A 410 -19.31 1.39 -21.33
N TYR A 411 -19.15 0.65 -20.23
CA TYR A 411 -18.42 1.16 -19.05
C TYR A 411 -16.90 1.20 -19.26
N PHE A 412 -16.42 0.57 -20.32
CA PHE A 412 -15.00 0.48 -20.66
C PHE A 412 -14.67 1.25 -21.94
N LYS A 413 -15.61 2.06 -22.43
CA LYS A 413 -15.42 2.93 -23.57
C LYS A 413 -14.85 4.27 -23.12
N GLU A 414 -14.04 4.89 -23.97
CA GLU A 414 -13.39 6.17 -23.70
C GLU A 414 -14.39 7.22 -23.18
N GLU A 415 -15.59 7.30 -23.77
CA GLU A 415 -16.61 8.28 -23.38
C GLU A 415 -17.02 8.12 -21.91
N PHE A 416 -17.15 6.90 -21.42
CA PHE A 416 -17.47 6.64 -20.02
C PHE A 416 -16.25 6.85 -19.12
N LEU A 417 -15.08 6.36 -19.55
CA LEU A 417 -13.83 6.46 -18.78
C LEU A 417 -13.28 7.89 -18.67
N THR A 418 -13.84 8.86 -19.40
CA THR A 418 -13.55 10.28 -19.19
C THR A 418 -13.78 10.75 -17.75
N LEU A 419 -14.57 10.02 -16.95
CA LEU A 419 -14.80 10.27 -15.52
C LEU A 419 -13.53 10.22 -14.65
N ILE A 420 -12.49 9.51 -15.10
CA ILE A 420 -11.22 9.37 -14.39
C ILE A 420 -10.45 10.69 -14.48
N ASN A 421 -9.74 11.06 -13.42
CA ASN A 421 -8.94 12.28 -13.39
C ASN A 421 -7.73 12.21 -14.34
N THR A 422 -7.28 13.39 -14.77
CA THR A 422 -5.99 13.53 -15.44
C THR A 422 -4.91 13.67 -14.38
N ILE A 423 -3.86 12.84 -14.47
CA ILE A 423 -2.69 12.95 -13.61
C ILE A 423 -1.73 13.99 -14.19
N ASP A 424 -1.29 14.91 -13.33
CA ASP A 424 -0.20 15.82 -13.63
C ASP A 424 1.13 15.14 -13.26
N VAL A 425 2.00 14.98 -14.24
CA VAL A 425 3.17 14.11 -14.16
C VAL A 425 4.41 14.88 -14.55
N ILE A 426 5.37 14.89 -13.65
CA ILE A 426 6.74 15.34 -13.93
C ILE A 426 7.56 14.09 -14.25
N PHE A 427 7.94 13.93 -15.53
CA PHE A 427 8.85 12.88 -15.95
C PHE A 427 10.30 13.26 -15.61
N ILE A 428 11.11 12.25 -15.27
CA ILE A 428 12.55 12.47 -15.15
C ILE A 428 13.14 12.67 -16.54
N GLU A 429 13.69 13.85 -16.75
CA GLU A 429 14.36 14.22 -17.99
C GLU A 429 15.88 14.33 -17.82
N ASP A 430 16.57 14.03 -18.90
CA ASP A 430 18.00 14.29 -19.02
C ASP A 430 18.25 15.80 -19.02
N THR A 431 19.28 16.23 -18.27
CA THR A 431 19.76 17.62 -18.29
C THR A 431 21.08 17.67 -19.02
N LYS A 432 21.56 18.87 -19.37
CA LYS A 432 22.88 19.06 -19.99
C LYS A 432 24.02 18.31 -19.28
N ASP A 433 23.92 18.13 -17.96
CA ASP A 433 24.99 17.57 -17.13
C ASP A 433 24.67 16.15 -16.61
N SER A 434 23.49 15.60 -16.93
CA SER A 434 23.08 14.29 -16.43
C SER A 434 22.18 13.52 -17.38
N SER A 435 22.48 12.24 -17.58
CA SER A 435 21.64 11.29 -18.29
C SER A 435 21.12 10.18 -17.37
N TYR A 436 19.93 9.66 -17.67
CA TYR A 436 19.31 8.58 -16.92
C TYR A 436 19.05 7.34 -17.78
N LEU A 437 19.29 6.18 -17.18
CA LEU A 437 18.90 4.86 -17.68
C LEU A 437 18.11 4.13 -16.62
N TYR A 438 17.07 3.42 -17.02
CA TYR A 438 16.13 2.80 -16.10
C TYR A 438 16.24 1.28 -16.21
N PHE A 439 16.47 0.59 -15.09
CA PHE A 439 16.61 -0.87 -15.03
C PHE A 439 15.60 -1.44 -14.05
N LYS A 440 15.26 -2.73 -14.16
CA LYS A 440 14.25 -3.40 -13.29
C LYS A 440 14.41 -3.12 -11.79
N ASN A 441 15.64 -2.98 -11.30
CA ASN A 441 15.95 -2.79 -9.88
C ASN A 441 16.23 -1.33 -9.48
N CYS A 442 16.57 -0.43 -10.41
CA CYS A 442 16.94 0.96 -10.08
C CYS A 442 17.01 1.85 -11.33
N ALA A 443 16.95 3.16 -11.12
CA ALA A 443 17.41 4.15 -12.08
C ALA A 443 18.93 4.35 -11.93
N VAL A 444 19.64 4.56 -13.02
CA VAL A 444 21.07 4.88 -13.04
C VAL A 444 21.22 6.29 -13.57
N LYS A 445 21.77 7.17 -12.74
CA LYS A 445 22.16 8.54 -13.11
C LYS A 445 23.62 8.55 -13.52
N ILE A 446 23.88 9.02 -14.72
CA ILE A 446 25.22 9.20 -15.31
C ILE A 446 25.48 10.70 -15.39
N THR A 447 26.59 11.15 -14.81
CA THR A 447 27.15 12.48 -15.00
C THR A 447 28.54 12.35 -15.62
N LYS A 448 29.16 13.50 -15.94
CA LYS A 448 30.55 13.53 -16.42
C LYS A 448 31.52 12.76 -15.51
N ASP A 449 31.32 12.84 -14.20
CA ASP A 449 32.31 12.37 -13.22
C ASP A 449 31.87 11.08 -12.50
N LYS A 450 30.59 10.69 -12.58
CA LYS A 450 30.06 9.58 -11.77
C LYS A 450 28.88 8.87 -12.42
N VAL A 451 28.83 7.55 -12.21
CA VAL A 451 27.63 6.71 -12.38
C VAL A 451 27.10 6.34 -11.00
N SER A 452 25.80 6.51 -10.77
CA SER A 452 25.17 6.20 -9.49
C SER A 452 23.79 5.58 -9.66
N SER A 453 23.50 4.51 -8.92
CA SER A 453 22.16 3.92 -8.85
C SER A 453 21.26 4.66 -7.84
N ILE A 454 19.99 4.80 -8.19
CA ILE A 454 18.92 5.45 -7.42
C ILE A 454 17.73 4.47 -7.37
N ASP A 455 17.21 4.17 -6.18
CA ASP A 455 15.98 3.38 -6.08
C ASP A 455 14.79 4.20 -6.58
N TYR A 456 13.83 3.57 -7.24
CA TYR A 456 12.62 4.26 -7.72
C TYR A 456 11.81 4.96 -6.62
N VAL A 457 11.86 4.47 -5.37
CA VAL A 457 11.25 5.14 -4.21
C VAL A 457 11.85 6.52 -3.98
N ASP A 458 13.14 6.67 -4.27
CA ASP A 458 13.90 7.90 -4.08
C ASP A 458 13.97 8.75 -5.35
N LEU A 459 13.22 8.39 -6.41
CA LEU A 459 13.23 9.09 -7.67
C LEU A 459 12.22 10.25 -7.66
N ASP A 460 12.68 11.45 -8.01
CA ASP A 460 11.89 12.69 -7.97
C ASP A 460 11.03 12.92 -9.22
N GLY A 461 10.36 11.88 -9.68
CA GLY A 461 9.52 11.94 -10.87
C GLY A 461 9.13 10.55 -11.36
N TYR A 462 8.34 10.54 -12.43
CA TYR A 462 7.85 9.33 -13.04
C TYR A 462 8.72 8.90 -14.22
N VAL A 463 8.66 7.61 -14.53
CA VAL A 463 9.39 6.99 -15.62
C VAL A 463 8.43 6.16 -16.46
N TRP A 464 8.53 6.24 -17.77
CA TRP A 464 7.79 5.32 -18.65
C TRP A 464 8.28 3.89 -18.43
N LYS A 465 7.36 2.97 -18.12
CA LYS A 465 7.68 1.55 -17.90
C LYS A 465 8.38 0.93 -19.12
N ASP A 466 7.95 1.32 -20.31
CA ASP A 466 8.54 0.89 -21.59
C ASP A 466 9.98 1.40 -21.82
N GLN A 467 10.44 2.41 -21.06
CA GLN A 467 11.84 2.84 -21.05
C GLN A 467 12.69 2.06 -20.03
N VAL A 468 12.09 1.18 -19.23
CA VAL A 468 12.80 0.33 -18.28
C VAL A 468 13.41 -0.85 -19.02
N ILE A 469 14.73 -0.91 -18.99
CA ILE A 469 15.53 -2.01 -19.55
C ILE A 469 15.21 -3.30 -18.78
N ASP A 470 14.88 -4.37 -19.51
CA ASP A 470 14.38 -5.64 -18.97
C ASP A 470 15.42 -6.50 -18.21
N ARG A 471 16.40 -5.87 -17.55
CA ARG A 471 17.45 -6.53 -16.75
C ARG A 471 17.76 -5.73 -15.48
N ALA A 472 18.36 -6.40 -14.49
CA ALA A 472 18.88 -5.72 -13.31
C ALA A 472 20.23 -5.07 -13.62
N PHE A 473 20.42 -3.84 -13.16
CA PHE A 473 21.71 -3.18 -13.15
C PHE A 473 22.63 -3.80 -12.10
N ARG A 474 23.89 -4.02 -12.49
CA ARG A 474 24.97 -4.46 -11.60
C ARG A 474 26.21 -3.68 -11.99
N GLU A 475 26.90 -3.13 -11.01
CA GLU A 475 28.20 -2.52 -11.25
C GLU A 475 29.20 -3.60 -11.66
N CYS A 476 29.95 -3.33 -12.73
CA CYS A 476 30.97 -4.23 -13.26
C CYS A 476 32.30 -3.47 -13.36
N LEU A 477 33.37 -4.10 -12.87
CA LEU A 477 34.72 -3.54 -12.93
C LEU A 477 35.37 -3.74 -14.32
N GLN A 478 34.91 -4.73 -15.08
CA GLN A 478 35.41 -5.02 -16.42
C GLN A 478 34.55 -4.31 -17.47
N THR A 479 35.19 -3.45 -18.26
CA THR A 479 34.56 -2.69 -19.36
C THR A 479 34.95 -3.23 -20.73
N GLU A 480 35.87 -4.19 -20.80
CA GLU A 480 36.19 -4.92 -22.03
C GLU A 480 35.05 -5.89 -22.36
N CYS A 481 34.40 -5.68 -23.50
CA CYS A 481 33.26 -6.47 -23.96
C CYS A 481 33.24 -6.58 -25.49
N ASP A 482 32.42 -7.51 -25.99
CA ASP A 482 32.28 -7.76 -27.43
C ASP A 482 31.81 -6.52 -28.19
N TYR A 483 30.95 -5.69 -27.58
CA TYR A 483 30.47 -4.47 -28.22
C TYR A 483 31.57 -3.41 -28.39
N LYS A 484 32.45 -3.25 -27.40
CA LYS A 484 33.63 -2.37 -27.53
C LYS A 484 34.56 -2.86 -28.65
N THR A 485 34.78 -4.16 -28.72
CA THR A 485 35.56 -4.79 -29.80
C THR A 485 34.91 -4.57 -31.16
N PHE A 486 33.58 -4.72 -31.25
CA PHE A 486 32.81 -4.43 -32.47
C PHE A 486 32.97 -2.97 -32.92
N ILE A 487 32.81 -1.99 -32.02
CA ILE A 487 32.99 -0.57 -32.34
C ILE A 487 34.40 -0.30 -32.87
N LYS A 488 35.43 -0.85 -32.23
CA LYS A 488 36.81 -0.76 -32.71
C LYS A 488 36.97 -1.34 -34.13
N ASN A 489 36.34 -2.48 -34.41
CA ASN A 489 36.42 -3.14 -35.71
C ASN A 489 35.74 -2.32 -36.83
N VAL A 490 34.53 -1.79 -36.61
CA VAL A 490 33.85 -0.94 -37.62
C VAL A 490 34.56 0.40 -37.84
N CYS A 491 35.39 0.81 -36.89
CA CYS A 491 36.29 1.96 -37.01
C CYS A 491 37.68 1.60 -37.56
N ALA A 492 37.90 0.38 -38.06
CA ALA A 492 39.18 -0.12 -38.57
C ALA A 492 40.35 0.01 -37.57
N GLY A 493 40.05 0.02 -36.27
CA GLY A 493 41.02 0.24 -35.20
C GLY A 493 41.56 1.67 -35.10
N ASP A 494 41.06 2.61 -35.91
CA ASP A 494 41.45 4.02 -35.83
C ASP A 494 40.86 4.67 -34.56
N GLU A 495 41.75 5.23 -33.75
CA GLU A 495 41.41 5.79 -32.44
C GLU A 495 40.50 7.02 -32.57
N LYS A 496 40.73 7.90 -33.55
CA LYS A 496 39.91 9.10 -33.76
C LYS A 496 38.49 8.73 -34.20
N ARG A 497 38.35 7.77 -35.13
CA ARG A 497 37.05 7.22 -35.56
C ARG A 497 36.32 6.55 -34.41
N THR A 498 37.05 5.80 -33.58
CA THR A 498 36.47 5.11 -32.41
C THR A 498 35.93 6.13 -31.40
N ILE A 499 36.71 7.15 -31.03
CA ILE A 499 36.26 8.23 -30.13
C ILE A 499 35.06 8.97 -30.70
N SER A 500 35.05 9.25 -32.02
CA SER A 500 33.92 9.90 -32.69
C SER A 500 32.65 9.02 -32.65
N MET A 501 32.79 7.71 -32.85
CA MET A 501 31.68 6.77 -32.80
C MET A 501 31.14 6.60 -31.37
N GLU A 502 32.02 6.48 -30.38
CA GLU A 502 31.65 6.45 -28.95
C GLU A 502 30.94 7.73 -28.52
N SER A 503 31.40 8.90 -28.99
CA SER A 503 30.73 10.19 -28.75
C SER A 503 29.34 10.24 -29.40
N THR A 504 29.19 9.66 -30.59
CA THR A 504 27.90 9.54 -31.28
C THR A 504 26.93 8.64 -30.53
N ILE A 505 27.41 7.50 -29.99
CA ILE A 505 26.62 6.64 -29.10
C ILE A 505 26.20 7.42 -27.86
N GLY A 506 27.13 8.15 -27.22
CA GLY A 506 26.84 9.01 -26.08
C GLY A 506 25.75 10.04 -26.38
N PHE A 507 25.82 10.70 -27.54
CA PHE A 507 24.78 11.62 -28.01
C PHE A 507 23.42 10.94 -28.17
N LEU A 508 23.34 9.79 -28.85
CA LEU A 508 22.08 9.04 -29.04
C LEU A 508 21.51 8.50 -27.72
N MET A 509 22.37 8.26 -26.74
CA MET A 509 22.00 7.83 -25.39
C MET A 509 21.59 8.99 -24.48
N HIS A 510 21.79 10.24 -24.89
CA HIS A 510 21.46 11.41 -24.08
C HIS A 510 20.17 12.07 -24.58
N GLY A 511 19.14 12.08 -23.72
CA GLY A 511 17.83 12.65 -24.06
C GLY A 511 17.77 14.18 -24.02
N HIS A 512 18.80 14.86 -23.52
CA HIS A 512 18.81 16.31 -23.46
C HIS A 512 19.08 16.92 -24.83
N LYS A 513 18.08 17.63 -25.37
CA LYS A 513 18.19 18.35 -26.63
C LYS A 513 18.53 19.83 -26.39
N ASN A 514 19.65 20.28 -26.94
CA ASN A 514 19.96 21.70 -27.02
C ASN A 514 19.32 22.28 -28.28
N LEU A 515 18.30 23.14 -28.15
CA LEU A 515 17.59 23.73 -29.29
C LEU A 515 18.52 24.49 -30.27
N SER A 516 19.69 24.95 -29.82
CA SER A 516 20.70 25.58 -30.68
C SER A 516 21.57 24.58 -31.44
N TYR A 517 21.59 23.30 -31.04
CA TYR A 517 22.41 22.24 -31.64
C TYR A 517 21.77 20.85 -31.47
N CYS A 518 20.93 20.47 -32.45
CA CYS A 518 20.29 19.16 -32.55
C CYS A 518 20.70 18.47 -33.85
N PRO A 519 21.88 17.82 -33.94
CA PRO A 519 22.29 17.12 -35.14
C PRO A 519 21.50 15.82 -35.33
N ALA A 520 21.26 15.45 -36.59
CA ALA A 520 20.81 14.11 -36.96
C ALA A 520 22.04 13.22 -37.25
N VAL A 521 22.02 11.96 -36.81
CA VAL A 521 23.10 11.00 -37.06
C VAL A 521 22.79 10.21 -38.34
N ILE A 522 23.71 10.24 -39.29
CA ILE A 522 23.61 9.46 -40.54
C ILE A 522 24.71 8.41 -40.52
N LEU A 523 24.32 7.13 -40.53
CA LEU A 523 25.25 6.01 -40.63
C LEU A 523 25.36 5.59 -42.11
N ASN A 524 26.56 5.71 -42.67
CA ASN A 524 26.84 5.33 -44.05
C ASN A 524 27.92 4.26 -44.11
N ASP A 525 27.94 3.49 -45.21
CA ASP A 525 29.01 2.54 -45.48
C ASP A 525 30.26 3.26 -45.96
N GLU A 526 31.44 2.69 -45.64
CA GLU A 526 32.73 3.24 -46.05
C GLU A 526 32.93 3.21 -47.57
N VAL A 527 32.32 2.22 -48.24
CA VAL A 527 32.29 2.12 -49.70
C VAL A 527 30.90 2.51 -50.18
N ILE A 528 30.80 3.63 -50.89
CA ILE A 528 29.57 4.07 -51.55
C ILE A 528 29.49 3.34 -52.90
N SER A 529 28.76 2.23 -52.94
CA SER A 529 28.42 1.49 -54.17
C SER A 529 26.95 1.64 -54.52
N ASP A 530 26.62 1.58 -55.80
CA ASP A 530 25.22 1.55 -56.27
C ASP A 530 24.50 0.24 -55.87
N ASN A 531 25.25 -0.79 -55.49
CA ASN A 531 24.73 -2.06 -54.97
C ASN A 531 24.78 -2.08 -53.42
N PRO A 532 23.75 -2.58 -52.73
CA PRO A 532 23.76 -2.72 -51.28
C PRO A 532 24.85 -3.68 -50.80
N GLU A 533 25.86 -3.15 -50.10
CA GLU A 533 26.88 -3.96 -49.41
C GLU A 533 26.38 -4.26 -48.00
N GLY A 534 25.66 -5.38 -47.84
CA GLY A 534 25.21 -5.84 -46.52
C GLY A 534 26.38 -6.23 -45.61
N GLY A 535 26.17 -6.20 -44.29
CA GLY A 535 27.14 -6.74 -43.33
C GLY A 535 28.17 -5.75 -42.78
N THR A 536 28.00 -4.44 -42.99
CA THR A 536 28.88 -3.37 -42.46
C THR A 536 28.70 -3.08 -40.97
N GLY A 537 27.71 -3.71 -40.32
CA GLY A 537 27.48 -3.60 -38.87
C GLY A 537 26.41 -2.58 -38.45
N LYS A 538 25.82 -1.80 -39.38
CA LYS A 538 24.77 -0.79 -39.08
C LYS A 538 23.59 -1.36 -38.27
N GLY A 539 23.10 -2.54 -38.64
CA GLY A 539 22.04 -3.22 -37.91
C GLY A 539 22.44 -3.62 -36.48
N ILE A 540 23.67 -4.09 -36.27
CA ILE A 540 24.19 -4.43 -34.93
C ILE A 540 24.33 -3.16 -34.08
N PHE A 541 24.81 -2.06 -34.66
CA PHE A 541 24.92 -0.76 -33.99
C PHE A 541 23.56 -0.29 -33.47
N LEU A 542 22.53 -0.28 -34.34
CA LEU A 542 21.18 0.15 -33.98
C LEU A 542 20.51 -0.80 -32.97
N ASN A 543 20.69 -2.11 -33.14
CA ASN A 543 20.14 -3.10 -32.22
C ASN A 543 20.76 -2.98 -30.81
N ALA A 544 22.02 -2.61 -30.70
CA ALA A 544 22.62 -2.36 -29.38
C ALA A 544 22.00 -1.15 -28.67
N LEU A 545 21.65 -0.09 -29.43
CA LEU A 545 20.95 1.07 -28.88
C LEU A 545 19.53 0.74 -28.44
N SER A 546 18.80 -0.09 -29.20
CA SER A 546 17.43 -0.51 -28.86
C SER A 546 17.35 -1.34 -27.56
N HIS A 547 18.43 -1.99 -27.16
CA HIS A 547 18.54 -2.67 -25.86
C HIS A 547 18.73 -1.70 -24.67
N MET A 548 19.00 -0.41 -24.94
CA MET A 548 19.34 0.57 -23.92
C MET A 548 18.37 1.76 -23.85
N LYS A 549 17.78 2.15 -24.98
CA LYS A 549 16.76 3.21 -25.13
C LYS A 549 15.64 2.71 -26.02
N LYS A 550 14.42 3.22 -25.81
CA LYS A 550 13.27 2.88 -26.68
C LYS A 550 13.50 3.46 -28.08
N LEU A 551 13.88 2.59 -29.02
CA LEU A 551 14.15 2.91 -30.42
C LEU A 551 13.01 2.41 -31.30
N VAL A 552 12.47 3.29 -32.14
CA VAL A 552 11.50 2.93 -33.18
C VAL A 552 12.17 3.01 -34.55
N THR A 553 12.09 1.91 -35.30
CA THR A 553 12.57 1.84 -36.67
C THR A 553 11.42 2.07 -37.65
N ILE A 554 11.61 2.99 -38.57
CA ILE A 554 10.73 3.30 -39.70
C ILE A 554 11.42 2.82 -40.98
N ASP A 555 10.69 2.09 -41.81
CA ASP A 555 11.13 1.75 -43.18
C ASP A 555 11.17 3.02 -44.03
N GLY A 556 12.37 3.54 -44.28
CA GLY A 556 12.64 4.77 -45.01
C GLY A 556 12.35 4.68 -46.51
N LYS A 557 12.31 3.47 -47.10
CA LYS A 557 11.91 3.24 -48.50
C LYS A 557 10.40 3.38 -48.64
N ALA A 558 9.64 2.84 -47.68
CA ALA A 558 8.18 2.93 -47.65
C ALA A 558 7.64 4.24 -47.06
N PHE A 559 8.50 5.01 -46.36
CA PHE A 559 8.11 6.25 -45.70
C PHE A 559 7.80 7.38 -46.69
N ALA A 560 6.69 8.07 -46.42
CA ALA A 560 6.29 9.27 -47.13
C ALA A 560 5.75 10.30 -46.12
N PHE A 561 6.27 11.52 -46.19
CA PHE A 561 5.93 12.61 -45.27
C PHE A 561 4.45 13.04 -45.39
N GLU A 562 3.84 12.84 -46.56
CA GLU A 562 2.47 13.24 -46.87
C GLU A 562 1.42 12.22 -46.40
N LYS A 563 1.85 11.03 -45.94
CA LYS A 563 0.94 9.96 -45.57
C LYS A 563 0.34 10.25 -44.19
N SER A 564 -0.99 10.23 -44.09
CA SER A 564 -1.67 10.21 -42.78
C SER A 564 -1.14 9.02 -41.96
N PHE A 565 -0.82 9.27 -40.68
CA PHE A 565 -0.22 8.25 -39.79
C PHE A 565 1.20 7.80 -40.16
N ALA A 566 2.01 8.65 -40.81
CA ALA A 566 3.41 8.35 -41.14
C ALA A 566 4.25 7.91 -39.92
N TYR A 567 3.91 8.42 -38.73
CA TYR A 567 4.58 8.12 -37.46
C TYR A 567 3.78 7.19 -36.54
N GLN A 568 2.87 6.36 -37.06
CA GLN A 568 1.97 5.51 -36.25
C GLN A 568 2.65 4.60 -35.22
N LEU A 569 3.90 4.19 -35.47
CA LEU A 569 4.69 3.33 -34.59
C LEU A 569 5.35 4.11 -33.44
N VAL A 570 5.42 5.44 -33.56
CA VAL A 570 6.01 6.31 -32.55
C VAL A 570 5.00 6.51 -31.42
N SER A 571 5.49 6.38 -30.20
CA SER A 571 4.75 6.66 -28.96
C SER A 571 5.41 7.79 -28.18
N VAL A 572 4.67 8.42 -27.25
CA VAL A 572 5.14 9.57 -26.45
C VAL A 572 6.40 9.28 -25.62
N ASP A 573 6.73 8.01 -25.40
CA ASP A 573 7.89 7.55 -24.65
C ASP A 573 9.05 7.08 -25.55
N THR A 574 8.94 7.25 -26.88
CA THR A 574 10.01 6.94 -27.84
C THR A 574 11.19 7.88 -27.64
N GLN A 575 12.40 7.32 -27.57
CA GLN A 575 13.62 8.09 -27.29
C GLN A 575 14.52 8.24 -28.52
N ILE A 576 14.53 7.25 -29.42
CA ILE A 576 15.32 7.27 -30.66
C ILE A 576 14.42 6.91 -31.84
N LEU A 577 14.50 7.70 -32.91
CA LEU A 577 13.83 7.42 -34.17
C LEU A 577 14.88 7.05 -35.22
N CYS A 578 14.73 5.87 -35.83
CA CYS A 578 15.62 5.39 -36.87
C CYS A 578 14.87 5.27 -38.19
N PHE A 579 15.35 5.94 -39.24
CA PHE A 579 14.90 5.70 -40.61
C PHE A 579 15.87 4.72 -41.26
N ASP A 580 15.44 3.46 -41.39
CA ASP A 580 16.25 2.41 -42.00
C ASP A 580 16.08 2.44 -43.53
N ASP A 581 17.18 2.35 -44.26
CA ASP A 581 17.19 2.31 -45.73
C ASP A 581 16.32 3.39 -46.41
N VAL A 582 16.72 4.66 -46.35
CA VAL A 582 15.98 5.74 -47.04
C VAL A 582 16.10 5.66 -48.58
N LYS A 583 15.06 6.12 -49.29
CA LYS A 583 15.05 6.18 -50.76
C LYS A 583 16.11 7.13 -51.34
N LYS A 584 16.51 6.90 -52.59
CA LYS A 584 17.32 7.87 -53.35
C LYS A 584 16.56 9.20 -53.42
N TYR A 585 17.27 10.31 -53.15
CA TYR A 585 16.69 11.66 -53.03
C TYR A 585 15.70 11.81 -51.86
N PHE A 586 15.95 11.14 -50.73
CA PHE A 586 15.23 11.41 -49.49
C PHE A 586 15.39 12.88 -49.06
N ASP A 587 14.28 13.54 -48.77
CA ASP A 587 14.24 14.96 -48.41
C ASP A 587 14.57 15.13 -46.92
N PHE A 588 15.86 15.31 -46.61
CA PHE A 588 16.35 15.48 -45.24
C PHE A 588 15.91 16.82 -44.63
N GLU A 589 15.60 17.85 -45.42
CA GLU A 589 15.19 19.16 -44.89
C GLU A 589 13.87 19.05 -44.12
N ARG A 590 12.98 18.15 -44.56
CA ARG A 590 11.73 17.87 -43.84
C ARG A 590 11.91 17.21 -42.47
N LEU A 591 13.09 16.66 -42.17
CA LEU A 591 13.40 16.17 -40.83
C LEU A 591 13.86 17.29 -39.88
N PHE A 592 14.20 18.48 -40.37
CA PHE A 592 14.70 19.55 -39.50
C PHE A 592 13.66 19.97 -38.47
N SER A 593 12.41 20.21 -38.87
CA SER A 593 11.31 20.50 -37.93
C SER A 593 11.10 19.35 -36.95
N VAL A 594 11.16 18.10 -37.40
CA VAL A 594 11.03 16.91 -36.53
C VAL A 594 12.13 16.87 -35.46
N VAL A 595 13.35 17.25 -35.85
CA VAL A 595 14.52 17.23 -34.97
C VAL A 595 14.50 18.40 -33.96
N THR A 596 14.09 19.60 -34.40
CA THR A 596 14.15 20.83 -33.59
C THR A 596 12.85 21.16 -32.84
N GLU A 597 11.69 20.97 -33.45
CA GLU A 597 10.37 21.34 -32.91
C GLU A 597 9.60 20.15 -32.35
N GLY A 598 9.93 18.94 -32.78
CA GLY A 598 9.27 17.70 -32.36
C GLY A 598 8.26 17.19 -33.39
N LEU A 599 7.34 16.31 -32.97
CA LEU A 599 6.41 15.63 -33.87
C LEU A 599 5.03 15.50 -33.24
N THR A 600 3.99 15.65 -34.06
CA THR A 600 2.59 15.36 -33.69
C THR A 600 2.29 13.89 -33.98
N LEU A 601 1.73 13.19 -32.99
CA LEU A 601 1.42 11.76 -33.10
C LEU A 601 -0.03 11.54 -33.54
N GLU A 602 -0.22 11.22 -34.81
CA GLU A 602 -1.51 10.73 -35.31
C GLU A 602 -1.55 9.19 -35.24
N LYS A 603 -2.59 8.62 -34.62
CA LYS A 603 -2.81 7.16 -34.57
C LYS A 603 -4.10 6.76 -35.26
N LYS A 604 -4.05 5.65 -36.01
CA LYS A 604 -5.23 5.11 -36.70
C LYS A 604 -6.32 4.75 -35.68
N ASN A 605 -7.54 5.21 -35.90
CA ASN A 605 -8.71 5.04 -35.01
C ASN A 605 -8.63 5.75 -33.65
N LYS A 606 -7.82 6.82 -33.54
CA LYS A 606 -7.85 7.77 -32.42
C LYS A 606 -7.79 9.18 -33.00
N ASP A 607 -8.57 10.11 -32.46
CA ASP A 607 -8.48 11.51 -32.87
C ASP A 607 -7.10 12.07 -32.46
N ALA A 608 -6.52 12.91 -33.32
CA ALA A 608 -5.19 13.49 -33.16
C ALA A 608 -5.12 14.52 -32.02
#